data_AF-R6BTE8-F1
#
_entry.id   AF-R6BTE8-F1
#
_cell.length_a   1.000
_cell.length_b   1.000
_cell.length_c   1.000
_cell.angle_alpha   90.00
_cell.angle_beta   90.00
_cell.angle_gamma   90.00
#
_symmetry.space_group_name_H-M   'P 1'
#
loop_
_entity.id
_entity.type
_entity.pdbx_description
1 polymer ?
#
loop_
_entity_poly.entity_id
_entity_poly.type
_entity_poly.pdbx_seq_one_letter_code
_entity_poly.pdbx_strand_id
1 'polypeptide(L)'
;MELTKQLELLKQLCEIDGVSGGEEKVADWLKNHLPEDCKVRTDALGNLICEKKGKQTPKNKLLFSAHMDEVGFIITYIEESGLLRFSSMGSIDTRVVVGKPVRLESGALGVVGAKPIHLQSASDRETVLSYDQLYIDIGAKNREDALQFAQPGDFATFRPTFIEMGSCICAKALDNRIG
;
A
#
# COMPACT_ATOMS: atom_id res chain seq x y z
N MET A 1 -16.18 -6.70 20.77
CA MET A 1 -15.68 -8.09 20.79
C MET A 1 -14.18 -7.97 20.90
N GLU A 2 -13.52 -8.66 21.82
CA GLU A 2 -12.06 -8.58 21.96
C GLU A 2 -11.45 -9.18 20.68
N LEU A 3 -10.58 -8.43 19.98
CA LEU A 3 -9.92 -8.98 18.80
C LEU A 3 -9.10 -10.19 19.26
N THR A 4 -9.25 -11.32 18.56
CA THR A 4 -8.34 -12.44 18.78
C THR A 4 -6.92 -11.97 18.49
N LYS A 5 -5.92 -12.58 19.13
CA LYS A 5 -4.51 -12.24 18.91
C LYS A 5 -4.14 -12.24 17.43
N GLN A 6 -4.68 -13.17 16.64
CA GLN A 6 -4.46 -13.21 15.18
C GLN A 6 -5.08 -12.01 14.45
N LEU A 7 -6.29 -11.60 14.84
CA LEU A 7 -6.97 -10.49 14.19
C LEU A 7 -6.28 -9.16 14.47
N GLU A 8 -5.74 -8.99 15.68
CA GLU A 8 -4.95 -7.82 16.04
C GLU A 8 -3.61 -7.77 15.24
N LEU A 9 -2.94 -8.91 15.08
CA LEU A 9 -1.74 -8.99 14.23
C LEU A 9 -2.05 -8.65 12.76
N LEU A 10 -3.15 -9.19 12.23
CA LEU A 10 -3.57 -8.90 10.86
C LEU A 10 -3.92 -7.42 10.68
N LYS A 11 -4.62 -6.83 11.65
CA LYS A 11 -4.91 -5.39 11.64
C LYS A 11 -3.63 -4.56 11.58
N GLN A 12 -2.67 -4.84 12.45
CA GLN A 12 -1.39 -4.13 12.46
C GLN A 12 -0.65 -4.29 11.14
N LEU A 13 -0.59 -5.51 10.58
CA LEU A 13 0.01 -5.75 9.27
C LEU A 13 -0.68 -4.97 8.15
N CYS A 14 -2.02 -4.98 8.09
CA CYS A 14 -2.79 -4.24 7.07
C CYS A 14 -2.63 -2.72 7.21
N GLU A 15 -2.35 -2.20 8.40
CA GLU A 15 -2.16 -0.76 8.65
C GLU A 15 -0.78 -0.23 8.27
N ILE A 16 0.22 -1.11 8.12
CA ILE A 16 1.56 -0.74 7.65
C ILE A 16 1.53 -0.50 6.14
N ASP A 17 2.10 0.62 5.70
CA ASP A 17 2.32 0.89 4.28
C ASP A 17 3.55 0.12 3.80
N GLY A 18 3.39 -0.64 2.71
CA GLY A 18 4.48 -1.34 2.06
C GLY A 18 4.17 -1.61 0.60
N VAL A 19 4.25 -0.57 -0.23
CA VAL A 19 4.06 -0.70 -1.70
C VAL A 19 5.18 -1.55 -2.28
N SER A 20 4.98 -2.21 -3.43
CA SER A 20 6.05 -2.94 -4.12
C SER A 20 7.28 -2.04 -4.33
N GLY A 21 8.43 -2.45 -3.78
CA GLY A 21 9.68 -1.69 -3.72
C GLY A 21 9.89 -0.80 -2.48
N GLY A 22 8.94 -0.77 -1.54
CA GLY A 22 8.98 -0.01 -0.29
C GLY A 22 8.51 -0.83 0.93
N GLU A 23 8.89 -2.10 0.98
CA GLU A 23 8.39 -3.09 1.96
C GLU A 23 9.12 -3.07 3.30
N GLU A 24 10.10 -2.18 3.52
CA GLU A 24 11.01 -2.21 4.68
C GLU A 24 10.25 -2.17 6.01
N LYS A 25 9.22 -1.33 6.10
CA LYS A 25 8.39 -1.21 7.31
C LYS A 25 7.66 -2.51 7.63
N VAL A 26 7.18 -3.22 6.62
CA VAL A 26 6.51 -4.53 6.77
C VAL A 26 7.51 -5.59 7.18
N ALA A 27 8.68 -5.62 6.51
CA ALA A 27 9.75 -6.56 6.82
C ALA A 27 10.26 -6.40 8.26
N ASP A 28 10.44 -5.16 8.73
CA ASP A 28 10.90 -4.86 10.09
C ASP A 28 9.87 -5.23 11.15
N TRP A 29 8.58 -4.97 10.87
CA TRP A 29 7.51 -5.44 11.75
C TRP A 29 7.49 -6.97 11.82
N LEU A 30 7.60 -7.66 10.68
CA LEU A 30 7.61 -9.12 10.63
C LEU A 30 8.81 -9.72 11.38
N LYS A 31 10.02 -9.16 11.23
CA LYS A 31 11.22 -9.60 11.97
C LYS A 31 10.98 -9.65 13.48
N ASN A 32 10.27 -8.68 14.04
CA ASN A 32 9.96 -8.61 15.47
C ASN A 32 8.89 -9.63 15.94
N HIS A 33 8.21 -10.29 15.00
CA HIS A 33 7.16 -11.27 15.26
C HIS A 33 7.56 -12.70 14.84
N LEU A 34 8.77 -12.89 14.31
CA LEU A 34 9.30 -14.22 13.99
C LEU A 34 9.72 -15.00 15.25
N PRO A 35 9.70 -16.34 15.22
CA PRO A 35 10.21 -17.16 16.33
C PRO A 35 11.68 -16.85 16.62
N GLU A 36 12.06 -16.75 17.90
CA GLU A 36 13.45 -16.45 18.30
C GLU A 36 14.47 -17.51 17.81
N ASP A 37 14.01 -18.75 17.61
CA ASP A 37 14.84 -19.91 17.26
C ASP A 37 14.85 -20.20 15.74
N CYS A 38 14.67 -19.16 14.92
CA CYS A 38 14.82 -19.21 13.48
C CYS A 38 16.08 -18.44 13.01
N LYS A 39 16.64 -18.86 11.89
CA LYS A 39 17.70 -18.10 11.22
C LYS A 39 17.06 -17.13 10.23
N VAL A 40 17.12 -15.85 10.55
CA VAL A 40 16.56 -14.78 9.71
C VAL A 40 17.63 -14.18 8.82
N ARG A 41 17.30 -13.93 7.55
CA ARG A 41 18.11 -13.13 6.64
C ARG A 41 17.22 -12.36 5.66
N THR A 42 17.76 -11.29 5.11
CA THR A 42 17.15 -10.54 4.01
C THR A 42 18.02 -10.71 2.76
N ASP A 43 17.42 -10.87 1.59
CA ASP A 43 18.18 -10.88 0.33
C ASP A 43 18.34 -9.47 -0.27
N ALA A 44 18.98 -9.37 -1.43
CA ALA A 44 19.27 -8.08 -2.06
C ALA A 44 18.02 -7.33 -2.56
N LEU A 45 16.88 -8.02 -2.71
CA LEU A 45 15.60 -7.41 -3.12
C LEU A 45 14.69 -7.13 -1.93
N GLY A 46 15.12 -7.40 -0.69
CA GLY A 46 14.33 -7.14 0.51
C GLY A 46 13.51 -8.33 1.01
N ASN A 47 13.56 -9.50 0.37
CA ASN A 47 12.78 -10.66 0.84
C ASN A 47 13.22 -11.09 2.23
N LEU A 48 12.29 -11.15 3.19
CA LEU A 48 12.53 -11.64 4.53
C LEU A 48 12.42 -13.17 4.56
N ILE A 49 13.53 -13.84 4.85
CA ILE A 49 13.63 -15.30 4.81
C ILE A 49 13.90 -15.83 6.22
N CYS A 50 12.92 -16.56 6.74
CA CYS A 50 12.96 -17.22 8.04
C CYS A 50 13.19 -18.73 7.86
N GLU A 51 14.38 -19.22 8.26
CA GLU A 51 14.68 -20.64 8.25
C GLU A 51 14.46 -21.26 9.64
N LYS A 52 13.42 -22.07 9.77
CA LYS A 52 13.13 -22.83 11.00
C LYS A 52 13.64 -24.27 10.86
N LYS A 53 14.56 -24.68 11.74
CA LYS A 53 14.96 -26.09 11.82
C LYS A 53 13.88 -26.92 12.50
N GLY A 54 13.50 -28.02 11.85
CA GLY A 54 12.66 -29.06 12.45
C GLY A 54 13.46 -29.95 13.42
N LYS A 55 12.78 -30.87 14.09
CA LYS A 55 13.41 -31.85 15.01
C LYS A 55 14.42 -32.75 14.30
N GLN A 56 14.21 -33.01 13.01
CA GLN A 56 15.10 -33.81 12.16
C GLN A 56 15.31 -33.08 10.84
N THR A 57 16.46 -33.32 10.22
CA THR A 57 16.75 -32.80 8.88
C THR A 57 15.81 -33.47 7.88
N PRO A 58 14.94 -32.71 7.19
CA PRO A 58 13.99 -33.30 6.27
C PRO A 58 14.67 -33.70 4.96
N LYS A 59 14.16 -34.73 4.29
CA LYS A 59 14.61 -35.14 2.95
C LYS A 59 14.36 -34.05 1.91
N ASN A 60 13.23 -33.35 2.03
CA ASN A 60 12.82 -32.24 1.16
C ASN A 60 12.65 -30.97 1.99
N LYS A 61 13.06 -29.81 1.47
CA LYS A 61 12.79 -28.52 2.10
C LYS A 61 11.36 -28.08 1.79
N LEU A 62 10.67 -27.51 2.78
CA LEU A 62 9.36 -26.89 2.62
C LEU A 62 9.53 -25.37 2.57
N LEU A 63 8.82 -24.72 1.65
CA LEU A 63 8.78 -23.26 1.52
C LEU A 63 7.31 -22.82 1.63
N PHE A 64 7.04 -21.94 2.59
CA PHE A 64 5.83 -21.14 2.64
C PHE A 64 6.22 -19.73 2.21
N SER A 65 5.42 -19.14 1.33
CA SER A 65 5.71 -17.83 0.77
C SER A 65 4.42 -17.01 0.74
N ALA A 66 4.46 -15.86 1.41
CA ALA A 66 3.50 -14.79 1.29
C ALA A 66 4.27 -13.52 0.90
N HIS A 67 3.68 -12.68 0.07
CA HIS A 67 4.33 -11.45 -0.37
C HIS A 67 4.06 -10.34 0.64
N MET A 68 5.05 -9.46 0.85
CA MET A 68 4.96 -8.40 1.85
C MET A 68 4.33 -7.13 1.27
N ASP A 69 4.49 -6.94 -0.04
CA ASP A 69 4.06 -5.76 -0.72
C ASP A 69 2.54 -5.65 -0.82
N GLU A 70 2.09 -4.46 -1.13
CA GLU A 70 0.71 -4.18 -1.48
C GLU A 70 0.69 -3.31 -2.74
N VAL A 71 -0.43 -3.36 -3.45
CA VAL A 71 -0.65 -2.40 -4.54
C VAL A 71 -0.78 -0.99 -3.98
N GLY A 72 -0.22 -0.03 -4.71
CA GLY A 72 -0.25 1.38 -4.31
C GLY A 72 0.07 2.30 -5.48
N PHE A 73 0.68 3.42 -5.15
CA PHE A 73 0.99 4.47 -6.11
C PHE A 73 2.39 5.03 -5.87
N ILE A 74 2.99 5.55 -6.93
CA ILE A 74 4.23 6.31 -6.89
C ILE A 74 3.98 7.71 -7.42
N ILE A 75 4.43 8.73 -6.69
CA ILE A 75 4.33 10.12 -7.12
C ILE A 75 5.32 10.36 -8.26
N THR A 76 4.85 10.83 -9.41
CA THR A 76 5.67 11.02 -10.61
C THR A 76 5.98 12.48 -10.86
N TYR A 77 5.09 13.39 -10.46
CA TYR A 77 5.26 14.83 -10.64
C TYR A 77 4.35 15.62 -9.69
N ILE A 78 4.73 16.86 -9.38
CA ILE A 78 3.94 17.78 -8.55
C ILE A 78 3.62 19.00 -9.40
N GLU A 79 2.35 19.33 -9.58
CA GLU A 79 1.97 20.50 -10.37
C GLU A 79 2.22 21.81 -9.63
N GLU A 80 2.28 22.92 -10.38
CA GLU A 80 2.28 24.29 -9.83
C GLU A 80 1.06 24.55 -8.93
N SER A 81 -0.07 23.88 -9.23
CA SER A 81 -1.30 23.91 -8.44
C SER A 81 -1.18 23.22 -7.07
N GLY A 82 -0.15 22.42 -6.84
CA GLY A 82 0.00 21.55 -5.67
C GLY A 82 -0.62 20.15 -5.82
N LEU A 83 -1.25 19.86 -6.97
CA LEU A 83 -1.79 18.53 -7.26
C LEU A 83 -0.67 17.54 -7.59
N LEU A 84 -0.78 16.30 -7.09
CA LEU A 84 0.23 15.28 -7.31
C LEU A 84 -0.17 14.38 -8.48
N ARG A 85 0.69 14.24 -9.47
CA ARG A 85 0.61 13.22 -10.51
C ARG A 85 1.25 11.94 -10.02
N PHE A 86 0.67 10.82 -10.40
CA PHE A 86 1.06 9.52 -9.89
C PHE A 86 0.87 8.42 -10.93
N SER A 87 1.50 7.28 -10.68
CA SER A 87 1.28 6.04 -11.43
C SER A 87 0.96 4.91 -10.46
N SER A 88 0.37 3.82 -10.97
CA SER A 88 0.10 2.63 -10.17
C SER A 88 1.36 1.79 -9.97
N MET A 89 1.57 1.33 -8.74
CA MET A 89 2.49 0.27 -8.39
C MET A 89 1.67 -1.02 -8.20
N GLY A 90 1.83 -1.96 -9.12
CA GLY A 90 0.95 -3.12 -9.26
C GLY A 90 -0.30 -2.83 -10.11
N SER A 91 -1.18 -3.83 -10.22
CA SER A 91 -2.34 -3.78 -11.10
C SER A 91 -3.58 -3.26 -10.37
N ILE A 92 -3.87 -1.97 -10.51
CA ILE A 92 -5.05 -1.33 -9.91
C ILE A 92 -5.94 -0.75 -11.02
N ASP A 93 -7.20 -1.17 -11.03
CA ASP A 93 -8.24 -0.63 -11.91
C ASP A 93 -8.57 0.83 -11.55
N THR A 94 -8.44 1.75 -12.49
CA THR A 94 -8.67 3.18 -12.24
C THR A 94 -10.13 3.49 -11.86
N ARG A 95 -11.09 2.62 -12.19
CA ARG A 95 -12.50 2.78 -11.78
C ARG A 95 -12.69 2.71 -10.26
N VAL A 96 -11.80 2.04 -9.54
CA VAL A 96 -11.94 1.86 -8.09
C VAL A 96 -11.14 2.89 -7.28
N VAL A 97 -10.29 3.71 -7.92
CA VAL A 97 -9.43 4.66 -7.21
C VAL A 97 -10.05 6.05 -7.09
N VAL A 98 -10.88 6.48 -8.04
CA VAL A 98 -11.46 7.85 -8.02
C VAL A 98 -12.27 8.07 -6.74
N GLY A 99 -11.97 9.14 -6.02
CA GLY A 99 -12.59 9.48 -4.74
C GLY A 99 -12.08 8.66 -3.54
N LYS A 100 -11.11 7.76 -3.72
CA LYS A 100 -10.53 7.02 -2.60
C LYS A 100 -9.55 7.89 -1.81
N PRO A 101 -9.61 7.84 -0.47
CA PRO A 101 -8.59 8.45 0.36
C PRO A 101 -7.29 7.64 0.26
N VAL A 102 -6.17 8.36 0.21
CA VAL A 102 -4.82 7.81 0.19
C VAL A 102 -3.99 8.36 1.35
N ARG A 103 -2.91 7.68 1.69
CA ARG A 103 -1.90 8.15 2.64
C ARG A 103 -0.56 8.20 1.92
N LEU A 104 0.11 9.34 1.98
CA LEU A 104 1.46 9.52 1.45
C LEU A 104 2.48 8.90 2.41
N GLU A 105 3.69 8.65 1.91
CA GLU A 105 4.81 8.14 2.70
C GLU A 105 5.13 9.01 3.94
N SER A 106 4.95 10.34 3.82
CA SER A 106 5.06 11.30 4.94
C SER A 106 3.99 11.14 6.03
N GLY A 107 2.94 10.36 5.76
CA GLY A 107 1.75 10.21 6.60
C GLY A 107 0.62 11.19 6.29
N ALA A 108 0.86 12.18 5.40
CA ALA A 108 -0.17 13.10 4.95
C ALA A 108 -1.32 12.36 4.24
N LEU A 109 -2.55 12.84 4.42
CA LEU A 109 -3.72 12.28 3.76
C LEU A 109 -4.00 13.03 2.45
N GLY A 110 -4.45 12.28 1.45
CA GLY A 110 -4.94 12.85 0.20
C GLY A 110 -6.19 12.13 -0.29
N VAL A 111 -6.72 12.60 -1.42
CA VAL A 111 -7.81 11.95 -2.14
C VAL A 111 -7.49 11.90 -3.62
N VAL A 112 -7.79 10.77 -4.26
CA VAL A 112 -7.67 10.67 -5.72
C VAL A 112 -8.80 11.46 -6.37
N GLY A 113 -8.45 12.50 -7.11
CA GLY A 113 -9.35 13.33 -7.90
C GLY A 113 -9.28 13.02 -9.38
N ALA A 114 -10.33 13.47 -10.07
CA ALA A 114 -10.42 13.51 -11.51
C ALA A 114 -11.08 14.82 -11.91
N LYS A 115 -10.93 15.23 -13.18
CA LYS A 115 -11.65 16.39 -13.72
C LYS A 115 -13.16 16.26 -13.42
N PRO A 116 -13.84 17.28 -12.86
CA PRO A 116 -15.26 17.20 -12.56
C PRO A 116 -16.10 16.85 -13.78
N ILE A 117 -17.16 16.05 -13.60
CA ILE A 117 -17.97 15.52 -14.73
C ILE A 117 -18.50 16.60 -15.67
N HIS A 118 -18.90 17.76 -15.14
CA HIS A 118 -19.41 18.88 -15.93
C HIS A 118 -18.33 19.59 -16.76
N LEU A 119 -17.05 19.35 -16.49
CA LEU A 119 -15.90 19.82 -17.26
C LEU A 119 -15.28 18.72 -18.13
N GLN A 120 -15.66 17.45 -17.94
CA GLN A 120 -15.22 16.33 -18.77
C GLN A 120 -15.80 16.44 -20.19
N SER A 121 -15.00 16.00 -21.17
CA SER A 121 -15.46 15.88 -22.56
C SER A 121 -16.48 14.75 -22.69
N ALA A 122 -17.20 14.68 -23.81
CA ALA A 122 -18.13 13.57 -24.06
C ALA A 122 -17.40 12.21 -24.08
N SER A 123 -16.21 12.15 -24.67
CA SER A 123 -15.39 10.92 -24.74
C SER A 123 -14.88 10.48 -23.36
N ASP A 124 -14.51 11.41 -22.48
CA ASP A 124 -14.08 11.08 -21.11
C ASP A 124 -15.19 10.39 -20.31
N ARG A 125 -16.46 10.69 -20.62
CA ARG A 125 -17.62 10.11 -19.92
C ARG A 125 -17.98 8.71 -20.42
N GLU A 126 -17.55 8.36 -21.63
CA GLU A 126 -17.79 7.06 -22.24
C GLU A 126 -16.66 6.07 -22.00
N THR A 127 -15.50 6.55 -21.54
CA THR A 127 -14.28 5.75 -21.36
C THR A 127 -13.82 5.73 -19.91
N VAL A 128 -13.07 4.69 -19.55
CA VAL A 128 -12.43 4.60 -18.24
C VAL A 128 -11.24 5.56 -18.21
N LEU A 129 -11.23 6.48 -17.25
CA LEU A 129 -10.15 7.45 -17.09
C LEU A 129 -8.81 6.74 -16.83
N SER A 130 -7.76 7.14 -17.53
CA SER A 130 -6.40 6.68 -17.31
C SER A 130 -5.69 7.50 -16.22
N TYR A 131 -4.58 7.01 -15.67
CA TYR A 131 -3.88 7.65 -14.55
C TYR A 131 -3.38 9.08 -14.83
N ASP A 132 -3.06 9.41 -16.09
CA ASP A 132 -2.70 10.76 -16.52
C ASP A 132 -3.86 11.77 -16.39
N GLN A 133 -5.10 11.28 -16.36
CA GLN A 133 -6.30 12.08 -16.13
C GLN A 133 -6.65 12.21 -14.64
N LEU A 134 -5.91 11.52 -13.77
CA LEU A 134 -6.09 11.53 -12.32
C LEU A 134 -5.00 12.36 -11.63
N TYR A 135 -5.28 12.75 -10.39
CA TYR A 135 -4.34 13.40 -9.50
C TYR A 135 -4.64 13.01 -8.04
N ILE A 136 -3.66 13.15 -7.15
CA ILE A 136 -3.90 13.13 -5.71
C ILE A 136 -3.92 14.57 -5.23
N ASP A 137 -5.00 14.95 -4.55
CA ASP A 137 -5.16 16.23 -3.88
C ASP A 137 -4.91 16.06 -2.39
N ILE A 138 -3.95 16.82 -1.85
CA ILE A 138 -3.60 16.86 -0.42
C ILE A 138 -3.98 18.19 0.24
N GLY A 139 -4.71 19.05 -0.47
CA GLY A 139 -5.10 20.38 0.01
C GLY A 139 -3.96 21.42 -0.03
N ALA A 140 -2.88 21.13 -0.76
CA ALA A 140 -1.77 22.07 -0.95
C ALA A 140 -2.19 23.27 -1.79
N LYS A 141 -1.64 24.45 -1.47
CA LYS A 141 -1.97 25.70 -2.19
C LYS A 141 -1.19 25.86 -3.50
N ASN A 142 -0.01 25.26 -3.57
CA ASN A 142 0.91 25.33 -4.69
C ASN A 142 1.95 24.21 -4.58
N ARG A 143 2.87 24.16 -5.56
CA ARG A 143 3.96 23.19 -5.60
C ARG A 143 4.85 23.23 -4.35
N GLU A 144 5.22 24.41 -3.86
CA GLU A 144 6.12 24.56 -2.70
C GLU A 144 5.51 23.98 -1.42
N ASP A 145 4.20 24.18 -1.22
CA ASP A 145 3.44 23.62 -0.11
C ASP A 145 3.35 22.10 -0.23
N ALA A 146 3.06 21.58 -1.43
CA ALA A 146 2.99 20.15 -1.68
C ALA A 146 4.33 19.42 -1.45
N LEU A 147 5.46 20.06 -1.80
CA LEU A 147 6.81 19.53 -1.61
C LEU A 147 7.17 19.27 -0.14
N GLN A 148 6.43 19.85 0.82
CA GLN A 148 6.60 19.56 2.24
C GLN A 148 6.08 18.17 2.63
N PHE A 149 5.21 17.58 1.81
CA PHE A 149 4.52 16.32 2.12
C PHE A 149 4.83 15.19 1.14
N ALA A 150 5.30 15.49 -0.07
CA ALA A 150 5.68 14.51 -1.07
C ALA A 150 6.80 15.01 -1.99
N GLN A 151 7.58 14.08 -2.51
CA GLN A 151 8.53 14.24 -3.60
C GLN A 151 8.22 13.26 -4.74
N PRO A 152 8.62 13.55 -6.00
CA PRO A 152 8.63 12.52 -7.04
C PRO A 152 9.49 11.33 -6.61
N GLY A 153 8.92 10.13 -6.68
CA GLY A 153 9.52 8.90 -6.16
C GLY A 153 8.88 8.39 -4.87
N ASP A 154 8.25 9.27 -4.09
CA ASP A 154 7.58 8.87 -2.85
C ASP A 154 6.36 7.99 -3.16
N PHE A 155 6.04 7.10 -2.22
CA PHE A 155 4.89 6.23 -2.34
C PHE A 155 3.60 6.83 -1.75
N ALA A 156 2.47 6.33 -2.24
CA ALA A 156 1.17 6.50 -1.60
C ALA A 156 0.41 5.17 -1.57
N THR A 157 -0.29 4.90 -0.48
CA THR A 157 -1.16 3.72 -0.31
C THR A 157 -2.62 4.16 -0.20
N PHE A 158 -3.55 3.22 -0.36
CA PHE A 158 -4.90 3.45 0.13
C PHE A 158 -4.85 3.79 1.62
N ARG A 159 -5.63 4.77 2.06
CA ARG A 159 -5.70 5.11 3.48
C ARG A 159 -6.10 3.84 4.26
N PRO A 160 -5.31 3.41 5.27
CA PRO A 160 -5.66 2.21 5.99
C PRO A 160 -6.98 2.38 6.74
N THR A 161 -7.80 1.34 6.62
CA THR A 161 -8.99 1.10 7.40
C THR A 161 -9.00 -0.37 7.75
N PHE A 162 -9.35 -0.71 8.98
CA PHE A 162 -9.64 -2.08 9.37
C PHE A 162 -11.02 -2.11 10.00
N ILE A 163 -11.98 -2.68 9.29
CA ILE A 163 -13.40 -2.65 9.68
C ILE A 163 -13.90 -4.07 9.80
N GLU A 164 -14.41 -4.40 10.98
CA GLU A 164 -15.18 -5.63 11.20
C GLU A 164 -16.62 -5.44 10.71
N MET A 165 -17.08 -6.35 9.85
CA MET A 165 -18.41 -6.35 9.24
C MET A 165 -19.08 -7.71 9.48
N GLY A 166 -19.64 -7.89 10.68
CA GLY A 166 -20.17 -9.19 11.10
C GLY A 166 -19.06 -10.24 11.18
N SER A 167 -19.13 -11.28 10.36
CA SER A 167 -18.10 -12.32 10.26
C SER A 167 -17.00 -12.02 9.23
N CYS A 168 -17.04 -10.86 8.59
CA CYS A 168 -16.08 -10.45 7.57
C CYS A 168 -15.21 -9.30 8.07
N ILE A 169 -14.05 -9.13 7.43
CA ILE A 169 -13.21 -7.94 7.59
C ILE A 169 -13.07 -7.20 6.26
N CYS A 170 -12.96 -5.89 6.34
CA CYS A 170 -12.60 -5.03 5.22
C CYS A 170 -11.35 -4.25 5.61
N ALA A 171 -10.26 -4.50 4.88
CA ALA A 171 -8.99 -3.82 5.08
C ALA A 171 -8.20 -3.72 3.77
N LYS A 172 -7.24 -2.78 3.73
CA LYS A 172 -6.24 -2.75 2.66
C LYS A 172 -5.25 -3.91 2.82
N ALA A 173 -4.57 -4.25 1.73
CA ALA A 173 -3.48 -5.23 1.73
C ALA A 173 -3.82 -6.63 2.27
N LEU A 174 -5.10 -7.02 2.32
CA LEU A 174 -5.44 -8.43 2.66
C LEU A 174 -4.72 -9.39 1.71
N ASP A 175 -4.63 -9.03 0.43
CA ASP A 175 -3.66 -9.57 -0.52
C ASP A 175 -2.30 -8.88 -0.30
N ASN A 176 -1.27 -9.55 0.25
CA ASN A 176 -1.28 -10.91 0.82
C ASN A 176 -0.85 -10.93 2.29
N ARG A 177 -1.20 -9.89 3.06
CA ARG A 177 -0.91 -9.82 4.51
C ARG A 177 -1.64 -10.91 5.31
N ILE A 178 -2.63 -11.59 4.72
CA ILE A 178 -3.33 -12.73 5.33
C ILE A 178 -2.57 -14.07 5.21
N GLY A 179 -1.62 -14.18 4.25
CA GLY A 179 -0.84 -15.39 4.00
C GLY A 179 0.27 -15.60 5.01
#